data_AF-A0A8B3TDL6-F1
#
_entry.id   AF-A0A8B3TDL6-F1
#
_cell.length_a   1.000
_cell.length_b   1.000
_cell.length_c   1.000
_cell.angle_alpha   90.00
_cell.angle_beta   90.00
_cell.angle_gamma   90.00
#
_symmetry.space_group_name_H-M   'P 1'
#
loop_
_entity.id
_entity.type
_entity.pdbx_description
1 polymer ?
#
loop_
_entity_poly.entity_id
_entity_poly.type
_entity_poly.pdbx_seq_one_letter_code
_entity_poly.pdbx_strand_id
1 'polypeptide(L)'
;MKNLTILNTQIRTSDNLYSLNDLHRASGGENKHQPSLFMSNQQTKNLIAEIENNDLGNPRSVKIIRGGRNPSLQGTWVCQELVIAYAAWISAAFHLKVIRAFMAINGINTQPQQIALPEPEPMIQVPMTEKELNQLINV
;
A
#
# COMPACT_ATOMS: atom_id res chain seq x y z
N MET A 1 13.13 -13.81 -4.52
CA MET A 1 13.07 -12.34 -4.40
C MET A 1 11.82 -11.87 -5.14
N LYS A 2 10.89 -11.16 -4.48
CA LYS A 2 9.69 -10.65 -5.14
C LYS A 2 10.06 -9.36 -5.90
N ASN A 3 9.94 -9.36 -7.21
CA ASN A 3 10.21 -8.18 -8.03
C ASN A 3 9.00 -7.25 -7.99
N LEU A 4 9.18 -6.03 -7.44
CA LEU A 4 8.15 -5.00 -7.45
C LEU A 4 8.16 -4.29 -8.81
N THR A 5 7.05 -4.40 -9.54
CA THR A 5 6.83 -3.64 -10.78
C THR A 5 5.69 -2.66 -10.54
N ILE A 6 5.96 -1.37 -10.71
CA ILE A 6 4.95 -0.32 -10.60
C ILE A 6 4.84 0.33 -11.97
N LEU A 7 3.65 0.36 -12.56
CA LEU A 7 3.39 0.99 -13.87
C LEU A 7 4.36 0.53 -14.97
N ASN A 8 4.62 -0.77 -15.05
CA ASN A 8 5.55 -1.37 -16.02
C ASN A 8 7.03 -0.95 -15.85
N THR A 9 7.35 -0.25 -14.75
CA THR A 9 8.72 0.08 -14.36
C THR A 9 9.17 -0.88 -13.26
N GLN A 10 10.29 -1.56 -13.50
CA GLN A 10 10.92 -2.38 -12.47
C GLN A 10 11.53 -1.47 -11.42
N ILE A 11 11.11 -1.63 -10.16
CA ILE A 11 11.68 -0.90 -9.03
C ILE A 11 12.76 -1.79 -8.43
N ARG A 12 14.00 -1.31 -8.45
CA ARG A 12 15.12 -2.07 -7.89
C ARG A 12 14.97 -2.18 -6.38
N THR A 13 15.31 -3.36 -5.87
CA THR A 13 15.28 -3.67 -4.44
C THR A 13 16.64 -4.15 -3.96
N SER A 14 17.12 -3.62 -2.83
CA SER A 14 18.36 -4.03 -2.18
C SER A 14 18.18 -4.00 -0.67
N ASP A 15 18.56 -5.05 0.05
CA ASP A 15 18.50 -5.09 1.52
C ASP A 15 17.10 -4.74 2.09
N ASN A 16 16.03 -5.17 1.41
CA ASN A 16 14.63 -4.82 1.73
C ASN A 16 14.27 -3.32 1.57
N LEU A 17 15.14 -2.55 0.90
CA LEU A 17 14.91 -1.16 0.51
C LEU A 17 14.60 -1.07 -0.99
N TYR A 18 13.82 -0.06 -1.35
CA TYR A 18 13.37 0.22 -2.71
C TYR A 18 14.05 1.48 -3.25
N SER A 19 14.38 1.50 -4.54
CA SER A 19 14.97 2.67 -5.17
C SER A 19 13.95 3.79 -5.37
N LEU A 20 14.14 4.90 -4.66
CA LEU A 20 13.31 6.11 -4.80
C LEU A 20 13.51 6.78 -6.16
N ASN A 21 14.70 6.62 -6.76
CA ASN A 21 15.01 7.15 -8.09
C ASN A 21 14.20 6.43 -9.19
N ASP A 22 14.06 5.10 -9.09
CA ASP A 22 13.25 4.36 -10.06
C ASP A 22 11.78 4.73 -9.92
N LEU A 23 11.33 4.94 -8.69
CA LEU A 23 9.97 5.38 -8.39
C LEU A 23 9.68 6.80 -8.92
N HIS A 24 10.65 7.70 -8.79
CA HIS A 24 10.58 9.04 -9.37
C HIS A 24 10.46 9.00 -10.90
N ARG A 25 11.21 8.10 -11.55
CA ARG A 25 11.08 7.88 -13.00
C ARG A 25 9.72 7.28 -13.36
N ALA A 26 9.24 6.31 -12.58
CA ALA A 26 7.94 5.68 -12.78
C ALA A 26 6.76 6.65 -12.60
N SER A 27 6.92 7.72 -11.80
CA SER A 27 5.90 8.73 -11.56
C SER A 27 5.90 9.88 -12.59
N GLY A 28 6.85 9.90 -13.53
CA GLY A 28 6.95 10.91 -14.59
C GLY A 28 8.18 11.82 -14.52
N GLY A 29 9.03 11.68 -13.50
CA GLY A 29 10.36 12.31 -13.46
C GLY A 29 10.36 13.83 -13.26
N GLU A 30 9.26 14.43 -12.81
CA GLU A 30 9.17 15.89 -12.65
C GLU A 30 10.17 16.44 -11.61
N ASN A 31 10.80 17.58 -11.92
CA ASN A 31 11.85 18.18 -11.08
C ASN A 31 11.37 18.60 -9.68
N LYS A 32 10.10 18.98 -9.53
CA LYS A 32 9.53 19.32 -8.20
C LYS A 32 9.37 18.10 -7.30
N HIS A 33 9.39 16.89 -7.86
CA HIS A 33 9.24 15.63 -7.13
C HIS A 33 10.59 14.93 -6.90
N GLN A 34 11.71 15.62 -7.08
CA GLN A 34 13.03 15.02 -6.90
C GLN A 34 13.18 14.39 -5.50
N PRO A 35 13.75 13.18 -5.39
CA PRO A 35 13.97 12.52 -4.11
C PRO A 35 14.68 13.39 -3.06
N SER A 36 15.60 14.26 -3.47
CA SER A 36 16.28 15.20 -2.57
C SER A 36 15.32 16.18 -1.88
N LEU A 37 14.30 16.67 -2.60
CA LEU A 37 13.29 17.58 -2.07
C LEU A 37 12.39 16.85 -1.06
N PHE A 38 12.00 15.63 -1.38
CA PHE A 38 11.23 14.79 -0.45
C PHE A 38 11.99 14.53 0.85
N MET A 39 13.28 14.18 0.77
CA MET A 39 14.12 13.94 1.94
C MET A 39 14.34 15.21 2.79
N SER A 40 14.19 16.39 2.18
CA SER A 40 14.35 17.66 2.89
C SER A 40 13.09 18.08 3.65
N ASN A 41 11.92 17.51 3.30
CA ASN A 41 10.63 17.84 3.91
C ASN A 41 10.60 17.45 5.39
N GLN A 42 10.09 18.35 6.24
CA GLN A 42 9.98 18.12 7.68
C GLN A 42 9.09 16.91 8.01
N GLN A 43 7.97 16.73 7.30
CA GLN A 43 7.08 15.58 7.51
C GLN A 43 7.82 14.26 7.24
N THR A 44 8.64 14.21 6.19
CA THR A 44 9.44 13.03 5.85
C THR A 44 10.49 12.74 6.92
N LYS A 45 11.18 13.78 7.43
CA LYS A 45 12.15 13.62 8.52
C LYS A 45 11.50 13.08 9.79
N ASN A 46 10.32 13.60 10.15
CA ASN A 46 9.58 13.12 11.30
C ASN A 46 9.18 11.65 11.11
N LEU A 47 8.66 11.29 9.93
CA LEU A 47 8.32 9.89 9.62
C LEU A 47 9.55 8.96 9.71
N ILE A 48 10.70 9.39 9.22
CA ILE A 48 11.95 8.63 9.34
C ILE A 48 12.29 8.38 10.81
N ALA A 49 12.22 9.42 11.65
CA ALA A 49 12.49 9.31 13.07
C ALA A 49 11.53 8.34 13.77
N GLU A 50 10.23 8.38 13.44
CA GLU A 50 9.23 7.44 13.97
C GLU A 50 9.53 5.99 13.58
N ILE A 51 9.93 5.76 12.32
CA ILE A 51 10.31 4.41 11.84
C ILE A 51 11.54 3.92 12.60
N GLU A 52 12.58 4.75 12.70
CA GLU A 52 13.84 4.39 13.38
C GLU A 52 13.65 4.14 14.88
N ASN A 53 12.71 4.83 15.53
CA ASN A 53 12.41 4.64 16.95
C ASN A 53 11.68 3.30 17.23
N ASN A 54 10.89 2.80 16.28
CA ASN A 54 10.09 1.58 16.46
C ASN A 54 10.82 0.30 16.00
N ASP A 55 11.80 0.40 15.10
CA ASP A 55 12.53 -0.76 14.57
C ASP A 55 13.78 -1.10 15.41
N LEU A 56 13.63 -1.97 16.41
CA LEU A 56 14.71 -2.44 17.28
C LEU A 56 15.76 -3.36 16.61
N GLY A 57 15.72 -3.60 15.29
CA GLY A 57 16.65 -4.57 14.68
C GLY A 57 16.66 -4.76 13.18
N ASN A 58 15.98 -3.93 12.37
CA ASN A 58 15.96 -4.07 10.91
C ASN A 58 16.68 -2.90 10.21
N PRO A 59 17.18 -3.08 8.97
CA PRO A 59 18.18 -2.21 8.36
C PRO A 59 17.63 -0.80 8.09
N ARG A 60 18.50 0.21 8.31
CA ARG A 60 18.30 1.65 8.08
C ARG A 60 17.10 1.98 7.18
N SER A 61 16.14 2.72 7.75
CA SER A 61 14.97 3.33 7.08
C SER A 61 15.32 3.94 5.70
N VAL A 62 16.52 4.53 5.60
CA VAL A 62 17.04 5.20 4.42
C VAL A 62 18.52 4.86 4.21
N LYS A 63 18.90 4.57 2.97
CA LYS A 63 20.28 4.40 2.52
C LYS A 63 20.52 5.28 1.30
N ILE A 64 21.39 6.28 1.44
CA ILE A 64 21.76 7.17 0.33
C ILE A 64 23.13 6.77 -0.18
N ILE A 65 23.22 6.37 -1.45
CA ILE A 65 24.48 6.01 -2.11
C ILE A 65 24.84 7.13 -3.08
N ARG A 66 25.85 7.93 -2.71
CA ARG A 66 26.41 9.01 -3.54
C ARG A 66 27.75 8.57 -4.11
N GLY A 67 27.83 8.37 -5.43
CA GLY A 67 29.04 7.90 -6.10
C GLY A 67 29.34 6.41 -5.89
N GLY A 68 30.55 5.97 -6.27
CA GLY A 68 31.01 4.59 -6.14
C GLY A 68 31.27 3.88 -7.48
N ARG A 69 31.96 2.72 -7.41
CA ARG A 69 32.39 1.94 -8.59
C ARG A 69 31.23 1.39 -9.45
N ASN A 70 30.02 1.29 -8.88
CA ASN A 70 28.86 0.77 -9.59
C ASN A 70 27.79 1.87 -9.73
N PRO A 71 27.71 2.54 -10.90
CA PRO A 71 26.73 3.61 -11.15
C PRO A 71 25.29 3.18 -10.93
N SER A 72 25.01 1.89 -11.19
CA SER A 72 23.68 1.31 -11.03
C SER A 72 23.22 1.26 -9.58
N LEU A 73 24.09 1.37 -8.57
CA LEU A 73 23.65 1.37 -7.17
C LEU A 73 23.45 2.79 -6.61
N GLN A 74 23.77 3.81 -7.39
CA GLN A 74 23.65 5.20 -6.95
C GLN A 74 22.19 5.61 -6.83
N GLY A 75 21.86 6.32 -5.76
CA GLY A 75 20.51 6.82 -5.49
C GLY A 75 20.10 6.75 -4.04
N THR A 76 18.84 7.12 -3.81
CA THR A 76 18.19 7.05 -2.51
C THR A 76 17.38 5.77 -2.42
N TRP A 77 17.68 4.94 -1.42
CA TRP A 77 17.01 3.68 -1.14
C TRP A 77 16.24 3.80 0.16
N VAL A 78 14.99 3.38 0.19
CA VAL A 78 14.08 3.60 1.33
C VAL A 78 13.21 2.39 1.62
N CYS A 79 12.72 2.26 2.84
CA CYS A 79 11.77 1.22 3.22
C CYS A 79 10.38 1.42 2.56
N GLN A 80 9.51 0.43 2.71
CA GLN A 80 8.19 0.40 2.07
C GLN A 80 7.31 1.57 2.50
N GLU A 81 7.33 1.94 3.78
CA GLU A 81 6.55 3.04 4.35
C GLU A 81 6.90 4.36 3.69
N LEU A 82 8.20 4.60 3.47
CA LEU A 82 8.69 5.80 2.81
C LEU A 82 8.39 5.80 1.31
N VAL A 83 8.36 4.64 0.65
CA VAL A 83 7.87 4.52 -0.73
C VAL A 83 6.42 4.99 -0.83
N ILE A 84 5.56 4.51 0.08
CA ILE A 84 4.15 4.85 0.12
C ILE A 84 3.98 6.36 0.39
N ALA A 85 4.71 6.89 1.37
CA ALA A 85 4.69 8.32 1.70
C ALA A 85 5.16 9.20 0.54
N TYR A 86 6.21 8.80 -0.17
CA TYR A 86 6.68 9.53 -1.36
C TYR A 86 5.65 9.52 -2.48
N ALA A 87 5.01 8.37 -2.73
CA ALA A 87 3.96 8.28 -3.73
C ALA A 87 2.76 9.17 -3.39
N ALA A 88 2.38 9.24 -2.10
CA ALA A 88 1.37 10.15 -1.57
C ALA A 88 1.70 11.62 -1.81
N TRP A 89 2.95 11.99 -1.54
CA TRP A 89 3.46 13.35 -1.73
C TRP A 89 3.43 13.80 -3.20
N ILE A 90 3.65 12.87 -4.14
CA ILE A 90 3.62 13.16 -5.58
C ILE A 90 2.20 13.31 -6.11
N SER A 91 1.33 12.33 -5.87
CA SER A 91 -0.03 12.30 -6.43
C SER A 91 -0.88 11.22 -5.77
N ALA A 92 -2.11 11.57 -5.42
CA ALA A 92 -3.10 10.60 -4.91
C ALA A 92 -3.34 9.43 -5.88
N ALA A 93 -3.38 9.69 -7.19
CA ALA A 93 -3.59 8.65 -8.20
C ALA A 93 -2.40 7.68 -8.29
N PHE A 94 -1.17 8.20 -8.16
CA PHE A 94 0.03 7.37 -8.13
C PHE A 94 0.11 6.57 -6.83
N HIS A 95 -0.15 7.22 -5.69
CA HIS A 95 -0.21 6.60 -4.37
C HIS A 95 -1.13 5.37 -4.33
N LEU A 96 -2.35 5.49 -4.86
CA LEU A 96 -3.30 4.37 -4.91
C LEU A 96 -2.73 3.16 -5.68
N LYS A 97 -2.01 3.41 -6.77
CA LYS A 97 -1.39 2.34 -7.56
C LYS A 97 -0.26 1.66 -6.79
N VAL A 98 0.56 2.45 -6.08
CA VAL A 98 1.64 1.93 -5.24
C VAL A 98 1.09 1.06 -4.10
N ILE A 99 0.05 1.53 -3.40
CA ILE A 99 -0.63 0.75 -2.35
C ILE A 99 -1.12 -0.59 -2.91
N ARG A 100 -1.86 -0.56 -4.02
CA ARG A 100 -2.40 -1.79 -4.65
C ARG A 100 -1.29 -2.75 -5.08
N ALA A 101 -0.16 -2.24 -5.57
CA ALA A 101 0.98 -3.06 -5.95
C ALA A 101 1.58 -3.79 -4.73
N PHE A 102 1.78 -3.09 -3.61
CA PHE A 102 2.26 -3.72 -2.38
C PHE A 102 1.26 -4.71 -1.78
N MET A 103 -0.03 -4.37 -1.76
CA MET A 103 -1.09 -5.29 -1.31
C MET A 103 -1.09 -6.58 -2.14
N ALA A 104 -1.01 -6.48 -3.47
CA ALA A 104 -0.97 -7.64 -4.36
C ALA A 104 0.26 -8.53 -4.12
N ILE A 105 1.44 -7.92 -3.92
CA ILE A 105 2.69 -8.66 -3.60
C ILE A 105 2.61 -9.38 -2.26
N ASN A 106 1.84 -8.82 -1.32
CA ASN A 106 1.61 -9.39 0.00
C ASN A 106 0.42 -10.35 0.05
N GLY A 107 -0.23 -10.64 -1.09
CA GLY A 107 -1.35 -11.57 -1.17
C GLY A 107 -2.66 -11.03 -0.58
N ILE A 108 -2.74 -9.71 -0.34
CA ILE A 108 -3.97 -9.05 0.09
C ILE A 108 -4.80 -8.78 -1.17
N ASN A 109 -5.94 -9.46 -1.28
CA ASN A 109 -6.86 -9.26 -2.40
C ASN A 109 -7.26 -7.79 -2.52
N THR A 110 -6.94 -7.16 -3.66
CA THR A 110 -7.19 -5.74 -3.94
C THR A 110 -8.53 -5.49 -4.62
N GLN A 111 -9.34 -6.54 -4.82
CA GLN A 111 -10.72 -6.38 -5.23
C GLN A 111 -11.47 -5.67 -4.10
N PRO A 112 -12.27 -4.63 -4.39
CA PRO A 112 -13.23 -4.14 -3.42
C PRO A 112 -14.13 -5.33 -3.08
N GLN A 113 -13.92 -5.92 -1.91
CA GLN A 113 -14.89 -6.84 -1.35
C GLN A 113 -16.09 -5.97 -1.03
N GLN A 114 -17.06 -5.94 -1.94
CA GLN A 114 -18.41 -5.56 -1.55
C GLN A 114 -18.76 -6.53 -0.43
N ILE A 115 -18.82 -6.02 0.80
CA ILE A 115 -19.46 -6.74 1.89
C ILE A 115 -20.90 -6.86 1.39
N ALA A 116 -21.25 -8.02 0.84
CA ALA A 116 -22.62 -8.30 0.51
C ALA A 116 -23.38 -8.05 1.80
N LEU A 117 -24.34 -7.12 1.77
CA LEU A 117 -25.33 -7.03 2.82
C LEU A 117 -25.85 -8.47 3.00
N PRO A 118 -25.88 -9.03 4.22
CA PRO A 118 -26.36 -10.39 4.41
C PRO A 118 -27.67 -10.53 3.66
N GLU A 119 -27.78 -11.56 2.81
CA GLU A 119 -29.03 -11.85 2.13
C GLU A 119 -30.13 -11.86 3.19
N PRO A 120 -31.26 -11.16 2.97
CA PRO A 120 -32.35 -11.20 3.94
C PRO A 120 -32.69 -12.67 4.17
N GLU A 121 -32.73 -13.09 5.44
CA GLU A 121 -33.01 -14.48 5.79
C GLU A 121 -34.25 -14.95 5.02
N PRO A 122 -34.22 -16.13 4.37
CA PRO A 122 -35.34 -16.60 3.58
C PRO A 122 -36.56 -16.66 4.49
N MET A 123 -37.54 -15.78 4.24
CA MET A 123 -38.81 -15.82 4.94
C MET A 123 -39.48 -17.15 4.58
N ILE A 124 -39.47 -18.09 5.52
CA ILE A 124 -40.22 -19.33 5.38
C ILE A 124 -41.71 -18.96 5.42
N GLN A 125 -42.34 -18.92 4.25
CA GLN A 125 -43.79 -18.85 4.15
C GLN A 125 -44.33 -20.24 4.45
N VAL A 126 -44.73 -20.48 5.69
CA VAL A 126 -45.47 -21.70 6.04
C VAL A 126 -46.93 -21.48 5.61
N PRO A 127 -47.45 -22.20 4.62
CA PRO A 127 -48.87 -22.14 4.32
C PRO A 127 -49.61 -22.74 5.50
N MET A 128 -50.33 -21.89 6.25
CA MET A 128 -51.11 -22.31 7.40
C MET A 128 -52.59 -22.30 7.04
N THR A 129 -53.29 -23.38 7.39
CA THR A 129 -54.73 -23.49 7.18
C THR A 129 -55.48 -22.66 8.24
N GLU A 130 -56.66 -22.17 7.92
CA GLU A 130 -57.49 -21.37 8.85
C GLU A 130 -57.78 -22.11 10.19
N LYS A 131 -57.87 -23.45 10.15
CA LYS A 131 -57.97 -24.28 11.35
C LYS A 131 -56.73 -24.22 12.26
N GLU A 132 -55.54 -24.21 11.68
CA GLU A 132 -54.27 -24.16 12.40
C GLU A 132 -54.03 -22.75 12.97
N LEU A 133 -54.44 -21.72 12.23
CA LEU A 133 -54.46 -20.33 12.73
C LEU A 133 -55.39 -20.20 13.96
N ASN A 134 -56.58 -20.77 13.89
CA ASN A 134 -57.55 -20.72 14.99
C ASN A 134 -57.12 -21.54 16.22
N GLN A 135 -56.25 -22.54 16.07
CA GLN A 135 -55.68 -23.28 17.19
C GLN A 135 -54.57 -22.50 17.91
N LEU A 136 -53.82 -21.66 17.18
CA LEU A 136 -52.76 -20.82 17.77
C LEU A 136 -53.28 -19.57 18.47
N ILE A 137 -54.45 -19.06 18.05
CA ILE A 137 -55.06 -17.85 18.63
C ILE A 137 -55.85 -18.17 19.92
N ASN A 138 -56.27 -19.43 20.12
CA ASN A 138 -57.12 -19.83 21.25
C ASN A 138 -56.36 -20.47 22.43
N VAL A 139 -55.13 -20.01 22.69
CA VAL A 139 -54.35 -20.33 23.91
C VAL A 139 -54.35 -19.15 24.86
#